data_AF-A0A202BYS2-F1
#
_entry.id   AF-A0A202BYS2-F1
#
_cell.length_a   1.000
_cell.length_b   1.000
_cell.length_c   1.000
_cell.angle_alpha   90.00
_cell.angle_beta   90.00
_cell.angle_gamma   90.00
#
_symmetry.space_group_name_H-M   'P 1'
#
loop_
_entity.id
_entity.type
_entity.pdbx_description
1 polymer ?
#
loop_
_entity_poly.entity_id
_entity_poly.type
_entity_poly.pdbx_seq_one_letter_code
_entity_poly.pdbx_strand_id
1 'polypeptide(L)'
;MKDNKLIKDIQPKSETFKLIQKYFLNKYTITICLFLVWMIFFDKTSFLVINELNGEISKYEEQLQYYKTEYEKNDAFYKKLMNNKSEKEKYARENYFMKKPDEEIFILVVDSANAKK
;
A
#
# COMPACT_ATOMS: atom_id res chain seq x y z
N MET A 1 34.60 -3.68 68.24
CA MET A 1 33.15 -3.94 68.28
C MET A 1 32.56 -3.59 66.92
N LYS A 2 32.11 -4.59 66.15
CA LYS A 2 31.32 -4.39 64.93
C LYS A 2 29.92 -4.84 65.27
N ASP A 3 29.06 -3.88 65.55
CA ASP A 3 27.69 -4.14 65.96
C ASP A 3 26.90 -4.60 64.73
N ASN A 4 26.73 -5.92 64.63
CA ASN A 4 25.86 -6.55 63.66
C ASN A 4 24.42 -6.10 63.91
N LYS A 5 23.92 -5.18 63.09
CA LYS A 5 22.49 -4.89 62.98
C LYS A 5 21.81 -6.08 62.28
N LEU A 6 21.51 -7.13 63.07
CA LEU A 6 20.84 -8.36 62.63
C LEU A 6 19.32 -8.20 62.47
N ILE A 7 18.77 -7.01 62.69
CA ILE A 7 17.34 -6.75 62.60
C ILE A 7 17.13 -5.63 61.60
N LYS A 8 16.41 -5.95 60.53
CA LYS A 8 15.98 -5.02 59.50
C LYS A 8 14.64 -4.44 59.94
N ASP A 9 14.57 -3.14 60.15
CA ASP A 9 13.34 -2.48 60.62
C ASP A 9 12.23 -2.65 59.57
N ILE A 10 11.08 -3.19 59.99
CA ILE A 10 9.93 -3.41 59.10
C ILE A 10 9.26 -2.06 58.88
N GLN A 11 9.58 -1.43 57.75
CA GLN A 11 8.91 -0.19 57.31
C GLN A 11 7.42 -0.46 57.05
N PRO A 12 6.49 0.36 57.59
CA PRO A 12 5.07 0.14 57.39
C PRO A 12 4.74 0.31 55.90
N LYS A 13 4.15 -0.74 55.32
CA LYS A 13 3.71 -0.77 53.93
C LYS A 13 2.76 0.41 53.69
N SER A 14 3.05 1.26 52.69
CA SER A 14 2.29 2.48 52.40
C SER A 14 0.81 2.17 52.17
N GLU A 15 -0.07 3.09 52.59
CA GLU A 15 -1.53 2.95 52.45
C GLU A 15 -1.95 2.79 50.97
N THR A 16 -1.21 3.41 50.06
CA THR A 16 -1.36 3.24 48.61
C THR A 16 -1.12 1.80 48.16
N PHE A 17 -0.11 1.12 48.70
CA PHE A 17 0.19 -0.27 48.36
C PHE A 17 -0.93 -1.21 48.86
N LYS A 18 -1.50 -0.95 50.04
CA LYS A 18 -2.60 -1.77 50.57
C LYS A 18 -3.87 -1.64 49.73
N LEU A 19 -4.19 -0.44 49.24
CA LEU A 19 -5.31 -0.22 48.31
C LEU A 19 -5.06 -0.92 46.97
N ILE A 20 -3.88 -0.72 46.37
CA ILE A 20 -3.50 -1.39 45.12
C ILE A 20 -3.60 -2.91 45.29
N GLN A 21 -3.07 -3.45 46.38
CA GLN A 21 -3.16 -4.88 46.68
C GLN A 21 -4.63 -5.34 46.80
N LYS A 22 -5.51 -4.59 47.46
CA LYS A 22 -6.92 -4.97 47.61
C LYS A 22 -7.70 -5.02 46.28
N TYR A 23 -7.44 -4.09 45.36
CA TYR A 23 -8.14 -4.03 44.07
C TYR A 23 -7.48 -4.91 42.99
N PHE A 24 -6.15 -5.00 42.97
CA PHE A 24 -5.39 -5.77 41.97
C PHE A 24 -5.12 -7.23 42.36
N LEU A 25 -5.05 -7.62 43.65
CA LEU A 25 -4.94 -9.04 44.04
C LEU A 25 -6.30 -9.76 44.15
N ASN A 26 -7.39 -9.12 43.73
CA ASN A 26 -8.66 -9.82 43.63
C ASN A 26 -8.59 -10.85 42.49
N LYS A 27 -8.98 -12.11 42.75
CA LYS A 27 -8.94 -13.21 41.76
C LYS A 27 -9.66 -12.84 40.46
N TYR A 28 -10.77 -12.10 40.55
CA TYR A 28 -11.52 -11.65 39.38
C TYR A 28 -10.75 -10.61 38.55
N THR A 29 -10.07 -9.66 39.19
CA THR A 29 -9.25 -8.65 38.51
C THR A 29 -8.07 -9.29 37.80
N ILE A 30 -7.41 -10.26 38.44
CA ILE A 30 -6.29 -11.00 37.83
C ILE A 30 -6.78 -11.80 36.63
N THR A 31 -7.88 -12.55 36.75
CA THR A 31 -8.44 -13.33 35.63
C THR A 31 -8.84 -12.42 34.47
N ILE A 32 -9.47 -11.27 34.73
CA ILE A 32 -9.83 -10.30 33.69
C ILE A 32 -8.60 -9.66 33.05
N CYS A 33 -7.59 -9.27 33.83
CA CYS A 33 -6.33 -8.74 33.29
C CYS A 33 -5.63 -9.78 32.41
N LEU A 34 -5.55 -11.02 32.86
CA LEU A 34 -4.91 -12.09 32.11
C LEU A 34 -5.70 -12.42 30.84
N PHE A 35 -7.04 -12.37 30.89
CA PHE A 35 -7.91 -12.49 29.73
C PHE A 35 -7.74 -11.32 28.75
N LEU A 36 -7.65 -10.07 29.23
CA LEU A 36 -7.43 -8.90 28.38
C LEU A 36 -6.04 -8.93 27.74
N VAL A 37 -5.00 -9.27 28.50
CA VAL A 37 -3.64 -9.47 27.96
C VAL A 37 -3.66 -10.58 26.91
N TRP A 38 -4.39 -11.67 27.14
CA TRP A 38 -4.57 -12.73 26.15
C TRP A 38 -5.25 -12.22 24.87
N MET A 39 -6.35 -11.48 25.01
CA MET A 39 -7.08 -10.86 23.91
C MET A 39 -6.28 -9.79 23.15
N ILE A 40 -5.21 -9.24 23.74
CA ILE A 40 -4.38 -8.21 23.10
C ILE A 40 -3.13 -8.80 22.44
N PHE A 41 -2.47 -9.76 23.11
CA PHE A 41 -1.20 -10.33 22.65
C PHE A 41 -1.32 -11.63 21.86
N PHE A 42 -2.26 -12.51 22.24
CA PHE A 42 -2.44 -13.80 21.59
C PHE A 42 -3.59 -13.81 20.57
N ASP A 43 -4.56 -12.91 20.71
CA ASP A 43 -5.65 -12.78 19.76
C ASP A 43 -5.21 -12.01 18.49
N LYS A 44 -5.87 -12.32 17.38
CA LYS A 44 -5.44 -11.93 16.01
C LYS A 44 -5.66 -10.46 15.68
N THR A 45 -6.14 -9.66 16.63
CA THR A 45 -6.34 -8.21 16.50
C THR A 45 -5.01 -7.46 16.62
N SER A 46 -3.98 -7.95 15.92
CA SER A 46 -2.70 -7.28 15.84
C SER A 46 -2.86 -6.02 15.01
N PHE A 47 -2.57 -4.88 15.63
CA PHE A 47 -2.48 -3.58 14.95
C PHE A 47 -1.64 -3.64 13.65
N LEU A 48 -0.63 -4.50 13.62
CA LEU A 48 0.20 -4.78 12.45
C LEU A 48 -0.61 -5.28 11.24
N VAL A 49 -1.54 -6.20 11.44
CA VAL A 49 -2.38 -6.78 10.38
C VAL A 49 -3.33 -5.71 9.82
N ILE A 50 -3.89 -4.88 10.70
CA ILE A 50 -4.74 -3.75 10.28
C ILE A 50 -3.95 -2.73 9.47
N ASN A 51 -2.70 -2.45 9.85
CA ASN A 51 -1.83 -1.55 9.10
C ASN A 51 -1.46 -2.12 7.72
N GLU A 52 -1.15 -3.42 7.64
CA GLU A 52 -0.90 -4.11 6.38
C GLU A 52 -2.12 -4.08 5.45
N LEU A 53 -3.30 -4.40 5.98
CA LEU A 53 -4.57 -4.32 5.24
C LEU A 53 -4.86 -2.91 4.74
N ASN A 54 -4.61 -1.87 5.56
CA ASN A 54 -4.76 -0.48 5.12
C ASN A 54 -3.79 -0.12 3.99
N GLY A 55 -2.56 -0.66 4.03
CA GLY A 55 -1.60 -0.53 2.93
C GLY A 55 -2.09 -1.20 1.65
N GLU A 56 -2.66 -2.40 1.74
CA GLU A 56 -3.27 -3.07 0.60
C GLU A 56 -4.45 -2.30 0.03
N ILE A 57 -5.33 -1.76 0.88
CA ILE A 57 -6.47 -0.93 0.46
C ILE A 57 -5.98 0.27 -0.33
N SER A 58 -5.01 1.02 0.19
CA SER A 58 -4.45 2.19 -0.50
C SER A 58 -3.84 1.82 -1.86
N LYS A 59 -3.14 0.68 -1.94
CA LYS A 59 -2.60 0.17 -3.20
C LYS A 59 -3.71 -0.18 -4.21
N TYR A 60 -4.79 -0.80 -3.77
CA TYR A 60 -5.92 -1.12 -4.65
C TYR A 60 -6.65 0.15 -5.12
N GLU A 61 -6.80 1.15 -4.25
CA GLU A 61 -7.38 2.44 -4.61
C GLU A 61 -6.53 3.18 -5.65
N GLU A 62 -5.20 3.19 -5.48
CA GLU A 62 -4.27 3.78 -6.45
C GLU A 62 -4.37 3.09 -7.83
N GLN A 63 -4.37 1.74 -7.84
CA GLN A 63 -4.54 0.98 -9.07
C GLN A 63 -5.89 1.28 -9.74
N LEU A 64 -6.96 1.35 -8.96
CA LEU A 64 -8.28 1.66 -9.46
C LEU A 64 -8.33 3.06 -10.10
N GLN A 65 -7.71 4.06 -9.46
CA GLN A 65 -7.61 5.41 -10.01
C GLN A 65 -6.78 5.43 -11.31
N TYR A 66 -5.66 4.71 -11.34
CA TYR A 66 -4.82 4.58 -12.53
C TYR A 66 -5.60 3.99 -13.71
N TYR A 67 -6.27 2.84 -13.53
CA TYR A 67 -7.00 2.18 -14.59
C TYR A 67 -8.22 2.99 -15.06
N LYS A 68 -8.91 3.70 -14.16
CA LYS A 68 -9.99 4.62 -14.55
C LYS A 68 -9.47 5.75 -15.44
N THR A 69 -8.36 6.36 -15.05
CA THR A 69 -7.74 7.45 -15.81
C THR A 69 -7.30 6.98 -17.20
N GLU A 70 -6.65 5.81 -17.28
CA GLU A 70 -6.23 5.23 -18.56
C GLU A 70 -7.44 4.80 -19.42
N TYR A 71 -8.51 4.29 -18.80
CA TYR A 71 -9.74 3.97 -19.50
C TYR A 71 -10.36 5.22 -20.14
N GLU A 72 -10.46 6.33 -19.41
CA GLU A 72 -11.01 7.58 -19.94
C GLU A 72 -10.19 8.13 -21.11
N LYS A 73 -8.85 8.11 -21.00
CA LYS A 73 -7.96 8.52 -22.09
C LYS A 73 -8.14 7.62 -23.32
N ASN A 74 -8.15 6.31 -23.12
CA ASN A 74 -8.27 5.34 -24.21
C ASN A 74 -9.65 5.38 -24.87
N ASP A 75 -10.72 5.57 -24.10
CA ASP A 75 -12.07 5.73 -24.63
C ASP A 75 -12.20 7.01 -25.46
N ALA A 76 -11.65 8.13 -24.97
CA ALA A 76 -11.60 9.38 -25.73
C ALA A 76 -10.80 9.22 -27.03
N PHE A 77 -9.64 8.57 -26.97
CA PHE A 77 -8.83 8.25 -28.15
C PHE A 77 -9.57 7.34 -29.13
N TYR A 78 -10.19 6.27 -28.63
CA TYR A 78 -10.98 5.33 -29.43
C TYR A 78 -12.14 6.02 -30.14
N LYS A 79 -12.91 6.86 -29.43
CA LYS A 79 -13.99 7.67 -30.01
C LYS A 79 -13.47 8.61 -31.09
N LYS A 80 -12.33 9.28 -30.86
CA LYS A 80 -11.68 10.14 -31.87
C LYS A 80 -11.34 9.32 -33.12
N LEU A 81 -10.74 8.15 -32.94
CA LEU A 81 -10.33 7.25 -34.02
C LEU A 81 -11.53 6.72 -34.82
N MET A 82 -12.62 6.35 -34.14
CA MET A 82 -13.80 5.78 -34.80
C MET A 82 -14.64 6.82 -35.53
N ASN A 83 -14.75 8.03 -34.97
CA ASN A 83 -15.58 9.09 -35.54
C ASN A 83 -14.86 9.90 -36.62
N ASN A 84 -13.52 9.92 -36.65
CA ASN A 84 -12.74 10.68 -37.63
C ASN A 84 -11.91 9.76 -38.55
N LYS A 85 -12.30 9.71 -39.82
CA LYS A 85 -11.61 8.92 -40.85
C LYS A 85 -10.13 9.32 -41.06
N SER A 86 -9.83 10.62 -40.99
CA SER A 86 -8.46 11.13 -41.19
C SER A 86 -7.53 10.68 -40.07
N GLU A 87 -7.99 10.77 -38.81
CA GLU A 87 -7.24 10.32 -37.64
C GLU A 87 -7.01 8.80 -37.66
N LYS A 88 -8.01 8.03 -38.10
CA LYS A 88 -7.89 6.58 -38.29
C LYS A 88 -6.84 6.22 -39.34
N GLU A 89 -6.86 6.88 -40.50
CA GLU A 89 -5.90 6.65 -41.57
C GLU A 89 -4.47 7.03 -41.13
N LYS A 90 -4.32 8.17 -40.45
CA LYS A 90 -3.04 8.60 -39.87
C LYS A 90 -2.49 7.57 -38.88
N TYR A 91 -3.31 7.12 -37.93
CA TYR A 91 -2.90 6.12 -36.95
C TYR A 91 -2.48 4.79 -37.59
N ALA A 92 -3.23 4.32 -38.59
CA ALA A 92 -2.92 3.10 -39.34
C ALA A 92 -1.61 3.21 -40.12
N ARG A 93 -1.31 4.39 -40.69
CA ARG A 93 -0.04 4.66 -41.39
C ARG A 93 1.14 4.73 -40.44
N GLU A 94 1.01 5.42 -39.31
CA GLU A 94 2.10 5.63 -38.35
C GLU A 94 2.43 4.37 -37.53
N ASN A 95 1.41 3.62 -37.08
CA ASN A 95 1.61 2.49 -36.16
C ASN A 95 1.67 1.13 -36.86
N TYR A 96 0.99 1.00 -38.00
CA TYR A 96 0.86 -0.28 -38.72
C TYR A 96 1.41 -0.23 -40.15
N PHE A 97 1.96 0.91 -40.58
CA PHE A 97 2.51 1.12 -41.93
C PHE A 97 1.53 0.73 -43.06
N MET A 98 0.22 0.88 -42.80
CA MET A 98 -0.81 0.58 -43.79
C MET A 98 -0.77 1.59 -44.92
N LYS A 99 -1.02 1.13 -46.14
CA LYS A 99 -1.09 1.95 -47.35
C LYS A 99 -2.27 1.57 -48.22
N LYS A 100 -2.68 2.45 -49.12
CA LYS A 100 -3.71 2.11 -50.11
C LYS A 100 -3.12 1.21 -51.21
N PRO A 101 -3.93 0.38 -51.87
CA PRO A 101 -3.45 -0.50 -52.94
C PRO A 101 -2.81 0.24 -54.12
N ASP A 102 -3.24 1.48 -54.37
CA ASP A 102 -2.80 2.38 -55.44
C ASP A 102 -1.68 3.35 -55.00
N GLU A 103 -1.04 3.10 -53.85
CA GLU A 103 -0.03 3.99 -53.27
C GLU A 103 1.38 3.37 -53.24
N GLU A 104 2.35 4.12 -53.77
CA GLU A 104 3.78 3.81 -53.72
C GLU A 104 4.47 4.63 -52.63
N ILE A 105 5.24 3.96 -51.76
CA ILE A 105 5.97 4.61 -50.66
C ILE A 105 7.45 4.69 -51.05
N PHE A 106 8.01 5.88 -51.06
CA PHE A 106 9.44 6.12 -51.25
C PHE A 106 10.11 6.39 -49.90
N ILE A 107 11.03 5.50 -49.49
CA ILE A 107 11.86 5.71 -48.29
C ILE A 107 13.19 6.31 -48.76
N LEU A 108 13.42 7.58 -48.44
CA LEU A 108 14.67 8.25 -48.77
C LEU A 108 15.73 7.93 -47.71
N VAL A 109 16.73 7.14 -48.07
CA VAL A 109 17.89 6.86 -47.24
C VAL A 109 19.03 7.78 -47.68
N VAL A 110 19.53 8.61 -46.76
CA VAL A 110 20.54 9.64 -47.00
C VAL A 110 21.86 9.06 -47.55
N ASP A 111 22.14 7.79 -47.25
CA ASP A 111 23.37 7.09 -47.69
C ASP A 111 23.42 6.87 -49.21
N SER A 112 22.26 6.68 -49.86
CA SER A 112 22.17 6.43 -51.30
C SER A 112 22.38 7.68 -52.16
N ALA A 113 22.31 8.88 -51.57
CA ALA A 113 22.48 10.14 -52.29
C ALA A 113 23.95 10.51 -52.55
N ASN A 114 24.90 9.88 -51.83
CA ASN A 114 26.34 10.14 -51.95
C ASN A 114 27.12 8.99 -52.62
N ALA A 115 26.46 7.92 -53.05
CA ALA A 115 27.10 6.72 -53.62
C ALA A 115 27.54 6.86 -55.10
N LYS A 116 27.35 8.03 -55.72
CA LYS A 116 27.96 8.37 -57.01
C LYS A 116 28.83 9.61 -56.86
N LYS A 117 30.10 9.41 -56.53
CA LYS A 117 31.16 10.33 -56.88
C LYS A 117 32.31 9.56 -57.51
#